data_AF-A0A381X7M8-F1
#
_entry.id   AF-A0A381X7M8-F1
#
_cell.length_a   1.000
_cell.length_b   1.000
_cell.length_c   1.000
_cell.angle_alpha   90.00
_cell.angle_beta   90.00
_cell.angle_gamma   90.00
#
_symmetry.space_group_name_H-M   'P 1'
#
loop_
_entity.id
_entity.type
_entity.pdbx_description
1 polymer ?
#
loop_
_entity_poly.entity_id
_entity_poly.type
_entity_poly.pdbx_seq_one_letter_code
_entity_poly.pdbx_strand_id
1 'polypeptide(L)'
;VLVLTGPRSRDVLSKLTDADLSNQAFPWLRGKSIDVSGIQTRALRVSYAGELGWELHLPMENVSKQYDKLMEAGAEFGIVNFGTYVVNSLRLEKASDGAATLITLPIDK
;
A
#
# COMPACT_ATOMS: atom_id res chain seq x y z
N VAL A 1 -2.76 -4.88 -9.65
CA VAL A 1 -2.71 -3.77 -8.67
C VAL A 1 -2.42 -4.37 -7.32
N LEU A 2 -1.50 -3.79 -6.56
CA LEU A 2 -1.25 -4.12 -5.16
C LEU A 2 -1.68 -2.93 -4.32
N VAL A 3 -2.37 -3.15 -3.21
CA VAL A 3 -2.77 -2.07 -2.33
C VAL A 3 -2.00 -2.23 -1.00
N LEU A 4 -1.39 -1.14 -0.54
CA LEU A 4 -0.62 -1.08 0.70
C LEU A 4 -1.26 -0.05 1.62
N THR A 5 -1.76 -0.47 2.78
CA THR A 5 -2.49 0.41 3.70
C THR A 5 -2.07 0.20 5.15
N GLY A 6 -2.39 1.18 6.00
CA GLY A 6 -2.10 1.17 7.44
C GLY A 6 -1.09 2.24 7.84
N PRO A 7 -0.94 2.48 9.15
CA PRO A 7 -0.15 3.59 9.69
C PRO A 7 1.34 3.52 9.30
N ARG A 8 1.88 2.33 9.05
CA ARG A 8 3.28 2.11 8.66
C ARG A 8 3.47 1.94 7.16
N SER A 9 2.44 2.13 6.33
CA SER A 9 2.51 1.98 4.87
C SER A 9 3.57 2.88 4.23
N ARG A 10 3.76 4.10 4.74
CA ARG A 10 4.83 4.99 4.28
C ARG A 10 6.20 4.45 4.60
N ASP A 11 6.38 3.89 5.79
CA ASP A 11 7.69 3.37 6.22
C ASP A 11 8.08 2.16 5.39
N VAL A 12 7.12 1.26 5.11
CA VAL A 12 7.32 0.14 4.17
C VAL A 12 7.72 0.67 2.79
N LEU A 13 6.94 1.60 2.24
CA LEU A 13 7.16 2.07 0.87
C LEU A 13 8.47 2.85 0.73
N SER A 14 8.85 3.64 1.75
CA SER A 14 10.10 4.42 1.78
C SER A 14 11.35 3.56 1.74
N LYS A 15 11.28 2.28 2.15
CA LYS A 15 12.40 1.35 2.00
C LYS A 15 12.62 0.90 0.55
N LEU A 16 11.61 1.06 -0.29
CA LEU A 16 11.58 0.55 -1.65
C LEU A 16 11.60 1.65 -2.70
N THR A 17 11.55 2.92 -2.31
CA THR A 17 11.52 4.06 -3.24
C THR A 17 12.30 5.24 -2.69
N ASP A 18 12.99 5.95 -3.58
CA ASP A 18 13.59 7.26 -3.27
C ASP A 18 12.60 8.43 -3.48
N ALA A 19 11.37 8.14 -3.93
CA ALA A 19 10.37 9.17 -4.13
C ALA A 19 9.94 9.80 -2.80
N ASP A 20 9.77 11.12 -2.79
CA ASP A 20 9.26 11.82 -1.60
C ASP A 20 7.76 11.49 -1.37
N LEU A 21 7.52 10.73 -0.29
CA LEU A 21 6.19 10.28 0.15
C LEU A 21 5.56 11.19 1.22
N SER A 22 6.17 12.35 1.52
CA SER A 22 5.66 13.34 2.46
C SER A 22 4.29 13.88 2.02
N ASN A 23 3.54 14.44 2.96
CA ASN A 23 2.24 15.03 2.64
C ASN A 23 2.33 16.21 1.67
N GLN A 24 3.43 16.96 1.73
CA GLN A 24 3.66 18.11 0.86
C GLN A 24 3.97 17.67 -0.57
N ALA A 25 4.88 16.71 -0.73
CA ALA A 25 5.26 16.22 -2.05
C ALA A 25 4.19 15.33 -2.67
N PHE A 26 3.54 14.46 -1.88
CA PHE A 26 2.56 13.49 -2.36
C PHE A 26 1.21 13.68 -1.64
N PRO A 27 0.42 14.72 -1.96
CA PRO A 27 -0.87 14.97 -1.30
C PRO A 27 -1.88 13.83 -1.49
N TRP A 28 -2.88 13.79 -0.61
CA TRP A 28 -3.99 12.85 -0.73
C TRP A 28 -4.74 13.04 -2.05
N LEU A 29 -5.29 11.93 -2.59
CA LEU A 29 -6.01 11.88 -3.86
C LEU A 29 -5.17 12.29 -5.09
N ARG A 30 -3.84 12.13 -5.00
CA ARG A 30 -2.92 12.33 -6.13
C ARG A 30 -2.31 11.02 -6.59
N GLY A 31 -1.91 11.01 -7.85
CA GLY A 31 -1.20 9.90 -8.46
C GLY A 31 0.13 10.35 -9.05
N LYS A 32 1.18 9.58 -8.82
CA LYS A 32 2.52 9.81 -9.40
C LYS A 32 3.10 8.51 -9.92
N SER A 33 3.94 8.62 -10.94
CA SER A 33 4.80 7.51 -11.35
C SER A 33 6.07 7.60 -10.50
N ILE A 34 6.37 6.51 -9.79
CA ILE A 34 7.54 6.39 -8.91
C ILE A 34 8.23 5.06 -9.22
N ASP A 35 9.53 5.00 -8.98
CA ASP A 35 10.23 3.72 -8.95
C ASP A 35 9.98 3.03 -7.61
N VAL A 36 9.57 1.77 -7.62
CA VAL A 36 9.49 0.96 -6.40
C VAL A 36 10.28 -0.32 -6.65
N SER A 37 11.37 -0.53 -5.92
CA SER A 37 12.26 -1.69 -6.07
C SER A 37 12.80 -1.89 -7.50
N GLY A 38 13.05 -0.81 -8.24
CA GLY A 38 13.47 -0.84 -9.64
C GLY A 38 12.34 -1.11 -10.64
N ILE A 39 11.07 -1.05 -10.20
CA ILE A 39 9.88 -1.26 -11.04
C ILE A 39 9.11 0.06 -11.11
N GLN A 40 8.98 0.59 -12.32
CA GLN A 40 8.13 1.75 -12.59
C GLN A 40 6.67 1.45 -12.22
N THR A 41 6.19 2.19 -11.24
CA THR A 41 4.91 1.96 -10.59
C THR A 41 4.13 3.26 -10.54
N ARG A 42 2.90 3.24 -11.04
CA ARG A 42 1.95 4.33 -10.84
C ARG A 42 1.33 4.17 -9.46
N ALA A 43 1.79 4.97 -8.52
CA ALA A 43 1.27 5.01 -7.16
C ALA A 43 0.13 6.03 -7.07
N LEU A 44 -1.02 5.62 -6.54
CA LEU A 44 -2.14 6.48 -6.21
C LEU A 44 -2.26 6.56 -4.69
N ARG A 45 -2.17 7.76 -4.12
CA ARG A 45 -2.36 7.95 -2.67
C ARG A 45 -3.85 7.99 -2.36
N VAL A 46 -4.42 6.79 -2.25
CA VAL A 46 -5.83 6.53 -1.97
C VAL A 46 -5.91 5.58 -0.78
N SER A 47 -6.95 5.74 0.03
CA SER A 47 -7.21 4.87 1.18
C SER A 47 -8.69 4.56 1.25
N TYR A 48 -8.97 3.28 1.49
CA TYR A 48 -10.33 2.76 1.65
C TYR A 48 -10.89 2.96 3.08
N ALA A 49 -10.06 3.32 4.07
CA ALA A 49 -10.46 3.40 5.48
C ALA A 49 -10.12 4.74 6.16
N GLY A 50 -9.69 5.77 5.42
CA GLY A 50 -9.18 7.02 6.00
C GLY A 50 -7.76 6.93 6.55
N GLU A 51 -7.18 5.72 6.57
CA GLU A 51 -5.80 5.45 6.94
C GLU A 51 -4.80 5.89 5.85
N LEU A 52 -3.50 5.94 6.17
CA LEU A 52 -2.48 6.17 5.15
C LEU A 52 -2.32 4.93 4.25
N GLY A 53 -2.24 5.14 2.93
CA GLY A 53 -2.05 4.04 1.98
C GLY A 53 -1.86 4.47 0.53
N TRP A 54 -1.48 3.50 -0.30
CA TRP A 54 -1.27 3.64 -1.74
C TRP A 54 -1.81 2.44 -2.52
N GLU A 55 -2.36 2.70 -3.70
CA GLU A 55 -2.58 1.70 -4.73
C GLU A 55 -1.41 1.74 -5.72
N LEU A 56 -0.80 0.59 -5.96
CA LEU A 56 0.37 0.41 -6.79
C LEU A 56 -0.04 -0.29 -8.08
N HIS A 57 -0.01 0.47 -9.18
CA HIS A 57 -0.28 -0.03 -10.52
C HIS A 57 1.05 -0.24 -11.24
N LEU A 58 1.33 -1.49 -11.57
CA LEU A 58 2.58 -1.95 -12.18
C LEU A 58 2.27 -3.04 -13.22
N PRO A 59 3.21 -3.33 -14.14
CA PRO A 59 3.06 -4.43 -15.10
C PRO A 59 2.80 -5.77 -14.41
N MET A 60 1.92 -6.59 -15.00
CA MET A 60 1.47 -7.86 -14.44
C MET A 60 2.62 -8.82 -14.14
N GLU A 61 3.62 -8.88 -15.01
CA GLU A 61 4.80 -9.72 -14.89
C GLU A 61 5.64 -9.43 -13.63
N ASN A 62 5.54 -8.22 -13.08
CA ASN A 62 6.30 -7.78 -11.92
C ASN A 62 5.51 -7.87 -10.61
N VAL A 63 4.22 -8.20 -10.65
CA VAL A 63 3.35 -8.18 -9.46
C VAL A 63 3.85 -9.10 -8.36
N SER A 64 4.23 -10.34 -8.67
CA SER A 64 4.73 -11.28 -7.65
C SER A 64 6.03 -10.77 -7.01
N LYS A 65 6.97 -10.30 -7.82
CA LYS A 65 8.25 -9.77 -7.35
C LYS A 65 8.06 -8.54 -6.46
N GLN A 66 7.17 -7.63 -6.86
CA GLN A 66 6.86 -6.43 -6.08
C GLN A 66 6.19 -6.79 -4.75
N TYR A 67 5.28 -7.76 -4.77
CA TYR A 67 4.62 -8.27 -3.58
C TYR A 67 5.64 -8.85 -2.59
N ASP A 68 6.56 -9.71 -3.05
CA ASP A 68 7.59 -10.30 -2.18
C ASP A 68 8.47 -9.22 -1.55
N LYS A 69 8.85 -8.20 -2.34
CA LYS A 69 9.63 -7.06 -1.84
C LYS A 69 8.88 -6.23 -0.78
N LEU A 70 7.57 -6.03 -0.95
CA LEU A 70 6.74 -5.35 0.03
C LEU A 70 6.62 -6.15 1.33
N MET A 71 6.42 -7.46 1.22
CA MET A 71 6.37 -8.37 2.38
C MET A 71 7.69 -8.39 3.13
N GLU A 72 8.82 -8.47 2.42
CA GLU A 72 10.17 -8.43 2.99
C GLU A 72 10.43 -7.11 3.71
N ALA A 73 10.19 -5.97 3.06
CA ALA A 73 10.41 -4.64 3.65
C ALA A 73 9.49 -4.37 4.84
N GLY A 74 8.28 -4.90 4.80
CA GLY A 74 7.25 -4.72 5.82
C GLY A 74 7.31 -5.70 6.99
N ALA A 75 8.18 -6.71 6.96
CA ALA A 75 8.25 -7.73 7.99
C ALA A 75 8.48 -7.14 9.39
N GLU A 76 9.36 -6.14 9.52
CA GLU A 76 9.61 -5.46 10.80
C GLU A 76 8.43 -4.60 11.29
N PHE A 77 7.51 -4.25 10.39
CA PHE A 77 6.32 -3.45 10.69
C PHE A 77 5.06 -4.31 10.87
N GLY A 78 5.20 -5.63 10.93
CA GLY A 78 4.07 -6.55 11.08
C GLY A 78 3.14 -6.54 9.87
N ILE A 79 3.70 -6.44 8.65
CA ILE A 79 2.90 -6.52 7.42
C ILE A 79 2.22 -7.87 7.31
N VAL A 80 0.93 -7.85 6.96
CA VAL A 80 0.12 -9.05 6.77
C VAL A 80 -0.75 -8.92 5.53
N ASN A 81 -1.07 -10.07 4.94
CA ASN A 81 -2.12 -10.17 3.95
C ASN A 81 -3.47 -9.96 4.60
N PHE A 82 -4.37 -9.28 3.91
CA PHE A 82 -5.78 -9.32 4.26
C PHE A 82 -6.64 -9.61 3.05
N GLY A 83 -7.64 -10.44 3.29
CA GLY A 83 -8.63 -10.80 2.29
C GLY A 83 -9.68 -9.69 2.11
N THR A 84 -10.38 -9.78 0.99
CA THR A 84 -11.58 -8.98 0.66
C THR A 84 -12.66 -8.99 1.75
N TYR A 85 -12.71 -10.00 2.63
CA TYR A 85 -13.65 -10.04 3.76
C TYR A 85 -13.38 -8.99 4.84
N VAL A 86 -12.11 -8.59 5.06
CA VAL A 86 -11.75 -7.50 5.99
C VAL A 86 -12.02 -6.15 5.34
N VAL A 87 -11.79 -6.05 4.01
CA VAL A 87 -12.28 -4.91 3.23
C VAL A 87 -13.80 -4.81 3.40
N ASN A 88 -14.55 -5.92 3.48
CA ASN A 88 -16.00 -5.89 3.71
C ASN A 88 -16.42 -5.40 5.11
N SER A 89 -15.67 -5.69 6.18
CA SER A 89 -15.94 -5.09 7.50
C SER A 89 -15.59 -3.59 7.56
N LEU A 90 -14.47 -3.17 6.97
CA LEU A 90 -14.13 -1.75 6.82
C LEU A 90 -15.06 -1.02 5.81
N ARG A 91 -15.58 -1.74 4.81
CA ARG A 91 -16.61 -1.28 3.85
C ARG A 91 -17.99 -1.17 4.45
N LEU A 92 -18.32 -2.02 5.40
CA LEU A 92 -19.62 -1.94 6.07
C LEU A 92 -19.71 -0.66 6.89
N GLU A 93 -18.58 -0.09 7.32
CA GLU A 93 -18.54 1.31 7.77
C GLU A 93 -18.52 2.32 6.61
N LYS A 94 -17.83 2.08 5.48
CA LYS A 94 -17.88 2.93 4.27
C LYS A 94 -17.68 2.17 2.96
N ALA A 95 -18.76 1.90 2.24
CA ALA A 95 -18.84 1.04 1.05
C ALA A 95 -17.89 1.40 -0.12
N SER A 96 -17.32 0.41 -0.83
CA SER A 96 -16.87 0.41 -2.26
C SER A 96 -15.98 -0.80 -2.65
N ASP A 97 -16.28 -1.55 -3.73
CA ASP A 97 -15.82 -2.93 -4.12
C ASP A 97 -14.35 -3.22 -4.62
N GLY A 98 -13.91 -4.50 -4.48
CA GLY A 98 -12.67 -5.28 -4.84
C GLY A 98 -11.18 -4.77 -4.84
N ALA A 99 -10.23 -5.52 -4.21
CA ALA A 99 -8.83 -5.85 -4.67
C ALA A 99 -7.91 -6.45 -3.54
N ALA A 100 -6.91 -7.28 -3.91
CA ALA A 100 -5.93 -7.88 -2.97
C ALA A 100 -5.03 -6.81 -2.31
N THR A 101 -4.96 -6.82 -0.98
CA THR A 101 -4.42 -5.69 -0.21
C THR A 101 -3.54 -6.20 0.96
N LEU A 102 -2.53 -5.41 1.33
CA LEU A 102 -1.56 -5.65 2.43
C LEU A 102 -1.75 -4.58 3.53
N ILE A 103 -1.97 -4.98 4.80
CA ILE A 103 -2.05 -4.05 5.96
C ILE A 103 -0.77 -4.18 6.77
N THR A 104 -0.26 -3.06 7.27
CA THR A 104 0.62 -3.04 8.44
C THR A 104 -0.23 -2.86 9.70
N LEU A 105 -0.34 -3.90 10.52
CA LEU A 105 -1.11 -3.81 11.77
C LEU A 105 -0.33 -2.98 12.80
N PRO A 106 -1.00 -2.20 13.67
CA PRO A 106 -0.36 -1.67 14.86
C PRO A 106 0.06 -2.85 15.76
N ILE A 107 1.31 -2.84 16.20
CA ILE A 107 1.78 -3.74 17.26
C ILE A 107 1.29 -3.13 18.57
N ASP A 108 0.12 -3.57 19.04
CA ASP A 108 -0.28 -3.37 20.43
C ASP A 108 -0.19 -4.70 21.19
N LYS A 109 0.30 -4.59 22.43
CA LYS A 109 0.45 -5.65 23.43
C LYS A 109 -0.89 -6.30 23.80
#